data_AF-A0A218QBC4-F1
#
_entry.id   AF-A0A218QBC4-F1
#
_cell.length_a   1.000
_cell.length_b   1.000
_cell.length_c   1.000
_cell.angle_alpha   90.00
_cell.angle_beta   90.00
_cell.angle_gamma   90.00
#
_symmetry.space_group_name_H-M   'P 1'
#
loop_
_entity.id
_entity.type
_entity.pdbx_description
1 polymer ?
#
loop_
_entity_poly.entity_id
_entity_poly.type
_entity_poly.pdbx_seq_one_letter_code
_entity_poly.pdbx_strand_id
1 'polypeptide(L)'
;MKNSLLKNGFYNTVGGAIKIGLAVLTIPILIRMLGIEEYGLWTLAYAVVQVVNLAEAGLSVATTVFVSQDIVKENADDLSNSLSETLTVTFGGMLIFATIAAISLLFGAELIVSFFPKLGQVQQLTIQHALQIGGLVVWARLLQRVLIGVEQAYQRYDLANLFNTIESLLLSFGMLIVTWLGGRTIALMQWQAVAAIAILLSHVWVFRTLTRNMKLHVNWNEKRGLAIARYSVMTWLSSLGGMIFARGDRLIVGALLGSKVLGVYATITDLTTVINRLSDLPVQPLLPALSKMITIRDKDKNKLQQQIKQAVEINTLVALGLGTAFFTLAPFLMHVMLGDVVTSEYILALRIEIIIETLYSLYAVGYYVLFSVNAVVESLVIHLFSSLLSILLIFIYSNRLGLIGSVIGNTGFLCVLSIIFLGMKYLNINTNTWLQWYSLPLYYFIAFAIFGFIIKDNIELILCLCIVQIIMLIKWFIDSQSKEDNAIIKYFNYKKLSKSLFHKKKY
;
A
#
# COMPACT_ATOMS: atom_id res chain seq x y z
N MET A 1 -7.44 9.03 28.38
CA MET A 1 -7.35 7.96 27.35
C MET A 1 -8.05 8.29 26.03
N LYS A 2 -9.26 8.88 25.97
CA LYS A 2 -9.90 9.30 24.69
C LYS A 2 -9.11 10.38 23.91
N ASN A 3 -8.50 11.35 24.60
CA ASN A 3 -7.78 12.46 23.95
C ASN A 3 -6.42 12.09 23.35
N SER A 4 -5.74 11.01 23.81
CA SER A 4 -4.42 10.63 23.25
C SER A 4 -4.54 9.84 21.95
N LEU A 5 -5.60 9.03 21.79
CA LEU A 5 -5.86 8.29 20.55
C LEU A 5 -6.28 9.22 19.41
N LEU A 6 -7.13 10.22 19.68
CA LEU A 6 -7.54 11.21 18.69
C LEU A 6 -6.38 12.13 18.28
N LYS A 7 -5.55 12.55 19.24
CA LYS A 7 -4.37 13.39 18.98
C LYS A 7 -3.32 12.63 18.15
N ASN A 8 -3.01 11.38 18.51
CA ASN A 8 -2.05 10.56 17.76
C ASN A 8 -2.59 10.14 16.39
N GLY A 9 -3.89 9.84 16.29
CA GLY A 9 -4.55 9.60 15.00
C GLY A 9 -4.49 10.82 14.09
N PHE A 10 -4.76 12.02 14.62
CA PHE A 10 -4.67 13.26 13.85
C PHE A 10 -3.25 13.54 13.32
N TYR A 11 -2.21 13.40 14.14
CA TYR A 11 -0.83 13.59 13.67
C TYR A 11 -0.41 12.56 12.63
N ASN A 12 -0.80 11.30 12.80
CA ASN A 12 -0.53 10.25 11.81
C ASN A 12 -1.26 10.52 10.48
N THR A 13 -2.52 10.97 10.54
CA THR A 13 -3.31 11.33 9.35
C THR A 13 -2.72 12.54 8.64
N VAL A 14 -2.36 13.61 9.36
CA VAL A 14 -1.75 14.81 8.76
C VAL A 14 -0.39 14.50 8.16
N GLY A 15 0.47 13.78 8.88
CA GLY A 15 1.78 13.36 8.37
C GLY A 15 1.66 12.44 7.15
N GLY A 16 0.70 11.50 7.15
CA GLY A 16 0.39 10.65 6.01
C GLY A 16 -0.11 11.44 4.80
N ALA A 17 -1.04 12.37 5.01
CA ALA A 17 -1.58 13.22 3.95
C ALA A 17 -0.49 14.10 3.30
N ILE A 18 0.43 14.67 4.10
CA ILE A 18 1.57 15.45 3.57
C ILE A 18 2.47 14.55 2.71
N LYS A 19 2.79 13.34 3.17
CA LYS A 19 3.62 12.38 2.39
C LYS A 19 2.96 11.99 1.08
N ILE A 20 1.65 11.72 1.10
CA ILE A 20 0.87 11.39 -0.10
C ILE A 20 0.85 12.58 -1.07
N GLY A 21 0.59 13.79 -0.56
CA GLY A 21 0.58 15.01 -1.36
C GLY A 21 1.93 15.28 -2.02
N LEU A 22 3.04 15.19 -1.27
CA LEU A 22 4.39 15.34 -1.82
C LEU A 22 4.69 14.31 -2.92
N ALA A 23 4.33 13.04 -2.71
CA ALA A 23 4.55 11.98 -3.70
C ALA A 23 3.80 12.26 -5.01
N VAL A 24 2.54 12.69 -4.92
CA VAL A 24 1.71 13.00 -6.10
C VAL A 24 2.17 14.28 -6.80
N LEU A 25 2.54 15.32 -6.06
CA LEU A 25 3.00 16.60 -6.63
C LEU A 25 4.38 16.49 -7.29
N THR A 26 5.16 15.47 -6.96
CA THR A 26 6.44 15.19 -7.63
C THR A 26 6.25 14.70 -9.06
N ILE A 27 5.18 13.95 -9.33
CA ILE A 27 4.86 13.38 -10.66
C ILE A 27 4.75 14.44 -11.77
N PRO A 28 3.90 15.49 -11.67
CA PRO A 28 3.76 16.49 -12.73
C PRO A 28 5.07 17.25 -12.98
N ILE A 29 5.87 17.48 -11.93
CA ILE A 29 7.16 18.17 -12.06
C ILE A 29 8.13 17.29 -12.86
N LEU A 30 8.25 16.01 -12.51
CA LEU A 30 9.08 15.06 -13.25
C LEU A 30 8.62 14.92 -14.71
N ILE A 31 7.32 14.80 -14.97
CA ILE A 31 6.80 14.67 -16.34
C ILE A 31 7.09 15.92 -17.16
N ARG A 32 6.96 17.12 -16.59
CA ARG A 32 7.28 18.38 -17.30
C ARG A 32 8.76 18.50 -17.65
N MET A 33 9.65 17.97 -16.81
CA MET A 33 11.10 18.09 -17.01
C MET A 33 11.69 16.95 -17.87
N LEU A 34 11.17 15.73 -17.73
CA LEU A 34 11.63 14.54 -18.48
C LEU A 34 10.90 14.36 -19.81
N GLY A 35 9.63 14.76 -19.86
CA GLY A 35 8.67 14.27 -20.84
C GLY A 35 8.03 12.95 -20.43
N ILE A 36 6.80 12.70 -20.91
CA ILE A 36 6.01 11.53 -20.53
C ILE A 36 6.64 10.19 -20.96
N GLU A 37 7.37 10.17 -22.08
CA GLU A 37 8.02 8.96 -22.59
C GLU A 37 9.19 8.53 -21.68
N GLU A 38 10.04 9.48 -21.28
CA GLU A 38 11.17 9.22 -20.38
C GLU A 38 10.68 8.89 -18.96
N TYR A 39 9.63 9.55 -18.48
CA TYR A 39 8.96 9.17 -17.22
C TYR A 39 8.44 7.72 -17.26
N GLY A 40 7.91 7.29 -18.41
CA GLY A 40 7.50 5.90 -18.64
C GLY A 40 8.67 4.91 -18.61
N LEU A 41 9.81 5.26 -19.21
CA LEU A 41 11.03 4.44 -19.16
C LEU A 41 11.56 4.31 -17.73
N TRP A 42 11.62 5.42 -16.99
CA TRP A 42 11.97 5.42 -15.57
C TRP A 42 11.05 4.51 -14.77
N THR A 43 9.74 4.67 -14.97
CA THR A 43 8.72 3.86 -14.29
C THR A 43 8.90 2.37 -14.60
N LEU A 44 9.23 2.01 -15.84
CA LEU A 44 9.48 0.63 -16.23
C LEU A 44 10.72 0.05 -15.56
N ALA A 45 11.86 0.75 -15.65
CA ALA A 45 13.11 0.34 -15.04
C ALA A 45 12.96 0.19 -13.51
N TYR A 46 12.28 1.15 -12.88
CA TYR A 46 12.00 1.10 -11.45
C TYR A 46 11.07 -0.05 -11.07
N ALA A 47 10.03 -0.35 -11.87
CA ALA A 47 9.13 -1.48 -11.63
C ALA A 47 9.90 -2.81 -11.62
N VAL A 48 10.83 -3.03 -12.55
CA VAL A 48 11.69 -4.24 -12.56
C VAL A 48 12.52 -4.31 -11.28
N VAL A 49 13.20 -3.22 -10.90
CA VAL A 49 13.98 -3.16 -9.65
C VAL A 49 13.12 -3.47 -8.43
N GLN A 50 11.87 -3.01 -8.39
CA GLN A 50 10.95 -3.30 -7.30
C GLN A 50 10.54 -4.78 -7.25
N VAL A 51 10.28 -5.41 -8.39
CA VAL A 51 9.98 -6.85 -8.46
C VAL A 51 11.16 -7.68 -7.95
N VAL A 52 12.39 -7.34 -8.34
CA VAL A 52 13.58 -8.05 -7.86
C VAL A 52 13.82 -7.83 -6.35
N ASN A 53 13.50 -6.65 -5.83
CA ASN A 53 13.58 -6.37 -4.38
C ASN A 53 12.63 -7.23 -3.52
N LEU A 54 11.68 -7.96 -4.12
CA LEU A 54 10.82 -8.90 -3.41
C LEU A 54 11.54 -10.21 -3.04
N ALA A 55 12.74 -10.45 -3.60
CA ALA A 55 13.55 -11.63 -3.36
C ALA A 55 14.23 -11.69 -1.98
N GLU A 56 13.79 -10.91 -0.98
CA GLU A 56 14.38 -10.89 0.36
C GLU A 56 14.22 -12.19 1.16
N ALA A 57 13.40 -13.12 0.66
CA ALA A 57 13.14 -14.43 1.23
C ALA A 57 12.70 -14.43 2.72
N GLY A 58 12.14 -13.32 3.23
CA GLY A 58 11.62 -13.19 4.60
C GLY A 58 12.70 -13.08 5.68
N LEU A 59 13.98 -12.93 5.29
CA LEU A 59 15.11 -12.91 6.22
C LEU A 59 15.08 -11.72 7.18
N SER A 60 14.48 -10.58 6.80
CA SER A 60 14.36 -9.42 7.68
C SER A 60 13.57 -9.77 8.95
N VAL A 61 12.38 -10.36 8.78
CA VAL A 61 11.51 -10.73 9.91
C VAL A 61 12.14 -11.84 10.74
N ALA A 62 12.76 -12.83 10.09
CA ALA A 62 13.48 -13.88 10.79
C ALA A 62 14.62 -13.30 11.65
N THR A 63 15.37 -12.34 11.11
CA THR A 63 16.41 -11.63 11.88
C THR A 63 15.82 -10.99 13.12
N THR A 64 14.71 -10.26 12.99
CA THR A 64 14.02 -9.66 14.14
C THR A 64 13.68 -10.70 15.21
N VAL A 65 13.09 -11.84 14.81
CA VAL A 65 12.65 -12.89 15.75
C VAL A 65 13.82 -13.57 16.44
N PHE A 66 14.79 -14.08 15.68
CA PHE A 66 15.88 -14.88 16.24
C PHE A 66 16.88 -14.02 17.01
N VAL A 67 17.15 -12.78 16.59
CA VAL A 67 17.95 -11.83 17.38
C VAL A 67 17.24 -11.46 18.68
N SER A 68 15.92 -11.24 18.65
CA SER A 68 15.15 -10.96 19.88
C SER A 68 15.21 -12.10 20.89
N GLN A 69 15.29 -13.35 20.41
CA GLN A 69 15.49 -14.53 21.27
C GLN A 69 16.90 -14.60 21.84
N ASP A 70 17.91 -14.19 21.08
CA ASP A 70 19.30 -14.26 21.48
C ASP A 70 19.67 -13.18 22.51
N ILE A 71 19.15 -11.95 22.37
CA ILE A 71 19.51 -10.81 23.24
C ILE A 71 19.00 -10.92 24.68
N VAL A 72 18.14 -11.89 24.99
CA VAL A 72 17.63 -12.13 26.36
C VAL A 72 18.56 -13.03 27.18
N LYS A 73 19.61 -13.59 26.58
CA LYS A 73 20.57 -14.44 27.28
C LYS A 73 21.42 -13.65 28.28
N GLU A 74 21.51 -14.14 29.51
CA GLU A 74 22.23 -13.48 30.61
C GLU A 74 23.76 -13.62 30.52
N ASN A 75 24.26 -14.74 29.99
CA ASN A 75 25.69 -14.99 29.82
C ASN A 75 26.23 -14.31 28.56
N ALA A 76 27.28 -13.48 28.71
CA ALA A 76 27.85 -12.69 27.61
C ALA A 76 28.44 -13.54 26.46
N ASP A 77 29.03 -14.69 26.78
CA ASP A 77 29.60 -15.61 25.77
C ASP A 77 28.49 -16.38 25.04
N ASP A 78 27.45 -16.85 25.75
CA ASP A 78 26.29 -17.52 25.13
C ASP A 78 25.49 -16.56 24.24
N LEU A 79 25.35 -15.31 24.68
CA LEU A 79 24.77 -14.21 23.90
C LEU A 79 25.59 -13.97 22.62
N SER A 80 26.90 -13.76 22.75
CA SER A 80 27.79 -13.48 21.61
C SER A 80 27.81 -14.64 20.62
N ASN A 81 27.83 -15.89 21.10
CA ASN A 81 27.82 -17.08 20.24
C ASN A 81 26.50 -17.26 19.50
N SER A 82 25.36 -17.18 20.19
CA SER A 82 24.05 -17.36 19.51
C SER A 82 23.72 -16.21 18.57
N LEU A 83 24.07 -14.97 18.94
CA LEU A 83 23.94 -13.85 18.02
C LEU A 83 24.84 -14.04 16.80
N SER A 84 26.08 -14.50 16.98
CA SER A 84 26.99 -14.83 15.87
C SER A 84 26.41 -15.90 14.94
N GLU A 85 25.77 -16.95 15.48
CA GLU A 85 25.07 -17.96 14.68
C GLU A 85 23.93 -17.37 13.86
N THR A 86 23.05 -16.61 14.52
CA THR A 86 21.90 -15.97 13.86
C THR A 86 22.36 -15.00 12.77
N LEU A 87 23.32 -14.11 13.08
CA LEU A 87 23.81 -13.13 12.12
C LEU A 87 24.58 -13.78 10.98
N THR A 88 25.34 -14.85 11.21
CA THR A 88 26.03 -15.60 10.15
C THR A 88 25.03 -16.13 9.13
N VAL A 89 23.92 -16.70 9.60
CA VAL A 89 22.87 -17.21 8.72
C VAL A 89 22.12 -16.07 8.02
N THR A 90 21.68 -15.05 8.76
CA THR A 90 20.82 -14.00 8.19
C THR A 90 21.58 -13.01 7.32
N PHE A 91 22.72 -12.47 7.77
CA PHE A 91 23.56 -11.63 6.93
C PHE A 91 24.21 -12.40 5.80
N GLY A 92 24.74 -13.60 6.07
CA GLY A 92 25.34 -14.44 5.03
C GLY A 92 24.34 -14.80 3.94
N GLY A 93 23.16 -15.28 4.33
CA GLY A 93 22.07 -15.60 3.41
C GLY A 93 21.61 -14.39 2.61
N MET A 94 21.41 -13.23 3.25
CA MET A 94 20.99 -12.02 2.54
C MET A 94 22.10 -11.48 1.63
N LEU A 95 23.37 -11.52 2.04
CA LEU A 95 24.48 -11.12 1.18
C LEU A 95 24.55 -11.98 -0.08
N ILE A 96 24.34 -13.30 0.06
CA ILE A 96 24.26 -14.22 -1.08
C ILE A 96 23.08 -13.84 -1.99
N PHE A 97 21.86 -13.72 -1.45
CA PHE A 97 20.69 -13.38 -2.25
C PHE A 97 20.79 -11.99 -2.92
N ALA A 98 21.26 -10.99 -2.19
CA ALA A 98 21.50 -9.65 -2.69
C ALA A 98 22.53 -9.64 -3.82
N THR A 99 23.61 -10.40 -3.67
CA THR A 99 24.67 -10.52 -4.68
C THR A 99 24.17 -11.28 -5.91
N ILE A 100 23.43 -12.39 -5.74
CA ILE A 100 22.81 -13.12 -6.85
C ILE A 100 21.83 -12.21 -7.61
N ALA A 101 20.98 -11.46 -6.90
CA ALA A 101 20.02 -10.55 -7.52
C ALA A 101 20.71 -9.42 -8.30
N ALA A 102 21.76 -8.84 -7.74
CA ALA A 102 22.56 -7.81 -8.38
C ALA A 102 23.29 -8.32 -9.64
N ILE A 103 23.94 -9.49 -9.54
CA ILE A 103 24.59 -10.16 -10.67
C ILE A 103 23.56 -10.53 -11.75
N SER A 104 22.39 -11.00 -11.36
CA SER A 104 21.29 -11.33 -12.28
C SER A 104 20.81 -10.09 -13.05
N LEU A 105 20.77 -8.92 -12.42
CA LEU A 105 20.47 -7.68 -13.13
C LEU A 105 21.65 -7.21 -13.99
N LEU A 106 22.89 -7.36 -13.52
CA LEU A 106 24.08 -6.94 -14.27
C LEU A 106 24.22 -7.68 -15.61
N PHE A 107 24.06 -9.01 -15.59
CA PHE A 107 24.23 -9.86 -16.78
C PHE A 107 22.91 -10.23 -17.46
N GLY A 108 21.79 -10.23 -16.74
CA GLY A 108 20.47 -10.57 -17.27
C GLY A 108 19.65 -9.38 -17.75
N ALA A 109 20.13 -8.13 -17.62
CA ALA A 109 19.41 -6.94 -18.08
C ALA A 109 19.02 -7.01 -19.57
N GLU A 110 19.89 -7.53 -20.43
CA GLU A 110 19.61 -7.68 -21.86
C GLU A 110 18.42 -8.63 -22.10
N LEU A 111 18.41 -9.79 -21.42
CA LEU A 111 17.30 -10.74 -21.47
C LEU A 111 16.00 -10.11 -20.96
N ILE A 112 16.06 -9.37 -19.85
CA ILE A 112 14.89 -8.67 -19.31
C ILE A 112 14.37 -7.65 -20.33
N VAL A 113 15.25 -6.88 -20.98
CA VAL A 113 14.89 -5.87 -21.96
C VAL A 113 14.21 -6.48 -23.20
N SER A 114 14.57 -7.72 -23.56
CA SER A 114 13.94 -8.43 -24.69
C SER A 114 12.43 -8.66 -24.53
N PHE A 115 11.91 -8.63 -23.29
CA PHE A 115 10.47 -8.70 -23.02
C PHE A 115 9.71 -7.39 -23.33
N PHE A 116 10.41 -6.33 -23.73
CA PHE A 116 9.81 -5.02 -24.07
C PHE A 116 10.05 -4.66 -25.54
N PRO A 117 9.46 -5.40 -26.50
CA PRO A 117 9.72 -5.24 -27.93
C PRO A 117 9.17 -3.93 -28.51
N LYS A 118 8.27 -3.24 -27.79
CA LYS A 118 7.71 -1.95 -28.20
C LYS A 118 8.62 -0.76 -27.93
N LEU A 119 9.72 -0.96 -27.21
CA LEU A 119 10.70 0.08 -26.96
C LEU A 119 11.67 0.20 -28.14
N GLY A 120 12.03 1.42 -28.51
CA GLY A 120 13.07 1.66 -29.50
C GLY A 120 14.45 1.22 -29.00
N GLN A 121 15.40 0.98 -29.90
CA GLN A 121 16.74 0.47 -29.55
C GLN A 121 17.47 1.33 -28.50
N VAL A 122 17.39 2.66 -28.61
CA VAL A 122 17.99 3.58 -27.62
C VAL A 122 17.33 3.45 -26.26
N GLN A 123 16.00 3.27 -26.22
CA GLN A 123 15.24 3.09 -24.98
C GLN A 123 15.58 1.75 -24.32
N GLN A 124 15.72 0.69 -25.12
CA GLN A 124 16.16 -0.62 -24.67
C GLN A 124 17.55 -0.56 -24.01
N LEU A 125 18.53 0.08 -24.65
CA LEU A 125 19.85 0.31 -24.08
C LEU A 125 19.81 1.15 -22.79
N THR A 126 18.93 2.16 -22.76
CA THR A 126 18.74 3.01 -21.58
C THR A 126 18.23 2.20 -20.38
N ILE A 127 17.23 1.34 -20.59
CA ILE A 127 16.71 0.45 -19.55
C ILE A 127 17.78 -0.57 -19.17
N GLN A 128 18.49 -1.16 -20.12
CA GLN A 128 19.56 -2.12 -19.82
C GLN A 128 20.59 -1.53 -18.85
N HIS A 129 21.14 -0.35 -19.17
CA HIS A 129 22.08 0.34 -18.28
C HIS A 129 21.45 0.72 -16.94
N ALA A 130 20.20 1.18 -16.94
CA ALA A 130 19.48 1.47 -15.69
C ALA A 130 19.32 0.21 -14.84
N LEU A 131 18.98 -0.96 -15.40
CA LEU A 131 18.85 -2.21 -14.66
C LEU A 131 20.19 -2.70 -14.11
N GLN A 132 21.27 -2.57 -14.87
CA GLN A 132 22.62 -2.89 -14.40
C GLN A 132 23.00 -2.08 -13.16
N ILE A 133 22.72 -0.77 -13.15
CA ILE A 133 22.89 0.10 -11.98
C ILE A 133 21.88 -0.26 -10.88
N GLY A 134 20.66 -0.61 -11.27
CA GLY A 134 19.60 -1.11 -10.39
C GLY A 134 20.02 -2.34 -9.59
N GLY A 135 20.96 -3.13 -10.10
CA GLY A 135 21.62 -4.20 -9.35
C GLY A 135 22.21 -3.72 -8.02
N LEU A 136 22.88 -2.55 -8.01
CA LEU A 136 23.42 -1.95 -6.78
C LEU A 136 22.32 -1.45 -5.84
N VAL A 137 21.22 -0.93 -6.38
CA VAL A 137 20.04 -0.51 -5.60
C VAL A 137 19.46 -1.70 -4.86
N VAL A 138 19.22 -2.81 -5.59
CA VAL A 138 18.69 -4.05 -5.02
C VAL A 138 19.65 -4.60 -3.97
N TRP A 139 20.95 -4.65 -4.29
CA TRP A 139 21.98 -5.14 -3.38
C TRP A 139 21.96 -4.38 -2.05
N ALA A 140 21.98 -3.05 -2.12
CA ALA A 140 22.00 -2.20 -0.93
C ALA A 140 20.71 -2.33 -0.11
N ARG A 141 19.54 -2.29 -0.78
CA ARG A 141 18.23 -2.38 -0.09
C ARG A 141 18.04 -3.72 0.58
N LEU A 142 18.38 -4.84 -0.05
CA LEU A 142 18.25 -6.16 0.57
C LEU A 142 19.09 -6.27 1.85
N LEU A 143 20.33 -5.73 1.85
CA LEU A 143 21.17 -5.68 3.04
C LEU A 143 20.61 -4.76 4.14
N GLN A 144 20.05 -3.60 3.77
CA GLN A 144 19.38 -2.71 4.74
C GLN A 144 18.29 -3.46 5.50
N ARG A 145 17.50 -4.31 4.84
CA ARG A 145 16.37 -5.01 5.48
C ARG A 145 16.79 -5.97 6.60
N VAL A 146 17.95 -6.62 6.50
CA VAL A 146 18.47 -7.45 7.59
C VAL A 146 18.96 -6.58 8.74
N LEU A 147 19.65 -5.48 8.46
CA LEU A 147 20.09 -4.52 9.48
C LEU A 147 18.90 -3.92 10.24
N ILE A 148 17.85 -3.53 9.52
CA ILE A 148 16.58 -3.07 10.12
C ILE A 148 16.00 -4.16 11.02
N GLY A 149 16.08 -5.43 10.63
CA GLY A 149 15.62 -6.53 11.49
C GLY A 149 16.38 -6.61 12.82
N VAL A 150 17.69 -6.37 12.81
CA VAL A 150 18.49 -6.24 14.04
C VAL A 150 18.03 -5.03 14.85
N GLU A 151 17.90 -3.85 14.23
CA GLU A 151 17.45 -2.63 14.91
C GLU A 151 16.09 -2.82 15.60
N GLN A 152 15.15 -3.47 14.93
CA GLN A 152 13.83 -3.80 15.47
C GLN A 152 13.91 -4.79 16.64
N ALA A 153 14.80 -5.79 16.58
CA ALA A 153 15.02 -6.70 17.70
C ALA A 153 15.51 -5.97 18.97
N TYR A 154 16.37 -4.95 18.78
CA TYR A 154 16.80 -4.03 19.84
C TYR A 154 15.79 -2.94 20.17
N GLN A 155 14.56 -3.02 19.65
CA GLN A 155 13.48 -2.05 19.83
C GLN A 155 13.81 -0.63 19.34
N ARG A 156 14.80 -0.48 18.46
CA ARG A 156 15.20 0.80 17.84
C ARG A 156 14.37 1.16 16.61
N TYR A 157 13.05 1.08 16.77
CA TYR A 157 12.09 1.49 15.73
C TYR A 157 12.20 2.99 15.41
N ASP A 158 12.68 3.80 16.35
CA ASP A 158 12.96 5.23 16.16
C ASP A 158 13.99 5.46 15.04
N LEU A 159 15.14 4.79 15.10
CA LEU A 159 16.22 4.92 14.11
C LEU A 159 15.82 4.35 12.76
N ALA A 160 15.18 3.17 12.73
CA ALA A 160 14.70 2.56 11.51
C ALA A 160 13.69 3.48 10.77
N ASN A 161 12.76 4.08 11.51
CA ASN A 161 11.78 5.01 10.93
C ASN A 161 12.40 6.35 10.51
N LEU A 162 13.42 6.82 11.25
CA LEU A 162 14.18 8.02 10.89
C LEU A 162 14.89 7.83 9.55
N PHE A 163 15.65 6.74 9.39
CA PHE A 163 16.38 6.48 8.15
C PHE A 163 15.45 6.20 6.97
N ASN A 164 14.34 5.48 7.17
CA ASN A 164 13.31 5.33 6.12
C ASN A 164 12.72 6.69 5.69
N THR A 165 12.49 7.59 6.66
CA THR A 165 12.02 8.95 6.35
C THR A 165 13.07 9.75 5.60
N ILE A 166 14.34 9.69 6.02
CA ILE A 166 15.47 10.34 5.33
C ILE A 166 15.63 9.78 3.91
N GLU A 167 15.60 8.45 3.74
CA GLU A 167 15.67 7.80 2.43
C GLU A 167 14.54 8.30 1.52
N SER A 168 13.29 8.30 2.01
CA SER A 168 12.14 8.79 1.25
C SER A 168 12.34 10.23 0.78
N LEU A 169 12.83 11.12 1.66
CA LEU A 169 13.11 12.51 1.32
C LEU A 169 14.27 12.64 0.33
N LEU A 170 15.38 11.92 0.54
CA LEU A 170 16.53 11.89 -0.37
C LEU A 170 16.12 11.43 -1.77
N LEU A 171 15.32 10.37 -1.86
CA LEU A 171 14.84 9.86 -3.14
C LEU A 171 13.92 10.88 -3.81
N SER A 172 12.91 11.41 -3.12
CA SER A 172 11.97 12.39 -3.71
C SER A 172 12.67 13.68 -4.16
N PHE A 173 13.44 14.33 -3.30
CA PHE A 173 14.10 15.60 -3.65
C PHE A 173 15.26 15.40 -4.60
N GLY A 174 16.05 14.33 -4.42
CA GLY A 174 17.18 14.07 -5.30
C GLY A 174 16.76 13.69 -6.71
N MET A 175 15.64 12.98 -6.90
CA MET A 175 15.08 12.79 -8.25
C MET A 175 14.77 14.14 -8.93
N LEU A 176 14.13 15.07 -8.21
CA LEU A 176 13.85 16.41 -8.75
C LEU A 176 15.14 17.18 -9.09
N ILE A 177 16.14 17.15 -8.22
CA ILE A 177 17.43 17.82 -8.45
C ILE A 177 18.15 17.22 -9.65
N VAL A 178 18.26 15.89 -9.72
CA VAL A 178 18.94 15.18 -10.81
C VAL A 178 18.27 15.49 -12.14
N THR A 179 16.94 15.45 -12.19
CA THR A 179 16.18 15.83 -13.38
C THR A 179 16.37 17.30 -13.73
N TRP A 180 16.44 18.20 -12.75
CA TRP A 180 16.67 19.63 -12.97
C TRP A 180 18.04 19.91 -13.59
N LEU A 181 19.04 19.11 -13.23
CA LEU A 181 20.37 19.13 -13.82
C LEU A 181 20.44 18.46 -15.21
N GLY A 182 19.29 18.06 -15.79
CA GLY A 182 19.21 17.40 -17.10
C GLY A 182 19.35 15.88 -17.06
N GLY A 183 19.39 15.28 -15.87
CA GLY A 183 19.44 13.83 -15.68
C GLY A 183 18.17 13.11 -16.13
N ARG A 184 18.36 11.96 -16.78
CA ARG A 184 17.30 11.08 -17.31
C ARG A 184 17.26 9.74 -16.56
N THR A 185 16.58 8.73 -17.10
CA THR A 185 16.38 7.41 -16.45
C THR A 185 17.66 6.81 -15.84
N ILE A 186 18.78 6.84 -16.57
CA ILE A 186 20.06 6.30 -16.06
C ILE A 186 20.54 7.11 -14.84
N ALA A 187 20.57 8.44 -14.93
CA ALA A 187 21.00 9.31 -13.83
C ALA A 187 20.08 9.20 -12.60
N LEU A 188 18.77 9.04 -12.82
CA LEU A 188 17.81 8.78 -11.75
C LEU A 188 18.11 7.45 -11.04
N MET A 189 18.49 6.42 -11.78
CA MET A 189 18.88 5.14 -11.18
C MET A 189 20.24 5.22 -10.46
N GLN A 190 21.20 5.99 -10.98
CA GLN A 190 22.45 6.28 -10.28
C GLN A 190 22.19 6.96 -8.94
N TRP A 191 21.26 7.92 -8.91
CA TRP A 191 20.83 8.56 -7.67
C TRP A 191 20.21 7.57 -6.69
N GLN A 192 19.33 6.67 -7.14
CA GLN A 192 18.80 5.61 -6.29
C GLN A 192 19.92 4.77 -5.68
N ALA A 193 20.95 4.42 -6.46
CA ALA A 193 22.06 3.61 -5.98
C ALA A 193 22.88 4.36 -4.92
N VAL A 194 23.21 5.63 -5.16
CA VAL A 194 23.92 6.48 -4.20
C VAL A 194 23.13 6.62 -2.90
N ALA A 195 21.83 6.94 -2.99
CA ALA A 195 20.97 7.08 -1.81
C ALA A 195 20.84 5.76 -1.03
N ALA A 196 20.63 4.64 -1.73
CA ALA A 196 20.54 3.33 -1.09
C ALA A 196 21.84 2.93 -0.39
N ILE A 197 23.00 3.20 -0.98
CA ILE A 197 24.30 2.94 -0.34
C ILE A 197 24.50 3.84 0.88
N ALA A 198 24.18 5.14 0.79
CA ALA A 198 24.30 6.06 1.92
C ALA A 198 23.44 5.63 3.13
N ILE A 199 22.20 5.18 2.86
CA ILE A 199 21.30 4.68 3.89
C ILE A 199 21.78 3.33 4.44
N LEU A 200 22.30 2.45 3.60
CA LEU A 200 22.94 1.20 4.04
C LEU A 200 24.08 1.48 5.03
N LEU A 201 24.97 2.42 4.72
CA LEU A 201 26.07 2.80 5.61
C LEU A 201 25.56 3.33 6.97
N SER A 202 24.43 4.05 6.95
CA SER A 202 23.78 4.54 8.18
C SER A 202 23.27 3.39 9.06
N HIS A 203 22.64 2.39 8.46
CA HIS A 203 22.23 1.17 9.16
C HIS A 203 23.43 0.33 9.65
N VAL A 204 24.51 0.24 8.88
CA VAL A 204 25.76 -0.41 9.31
C VAL A 204 26.36 0.30 10.52
N TRP A 205 26.32 1.63 10.55
CA TRP A 205 26.79 2.40 11.70
C TRP A 205 25.96 2.12 12.97
N VAL A 206 24.63 2.06 12.85
CA VAL A 206 23.74 1.70 13.97
C VAL A 206 24.02 0.27 14.43
N PHE A 207 24.10 -0.68 13.50
CA PHE A 207 24.42 -2.07 13.82
C PHE A 207 25.74 -2.20 14.61
N ARG A 208 26.81 -1.52 14.16
CA ARG A 208 28.09 -1.50 14.88
C ARG A 208 27.98 -0.88 16.28
N THR A 209 27.11 0.11 16.44
CA THR A 209 26.87 0.76 17.74
C THR A 209 26.13 -0.18 18.69
N LEU A 210 25.10 -0.88 18.21
CA LEU A 210 24.30 -1.84 19.00
C LEU A 210 25.11 -3.07 19.42
N THR A 211 26.05 -3.50 18.58
CA THR A 211 26.84 -4.73 18.79
C THR A 211 28.25 -4.47 19.32
N ARG A 212 28.60 -3.22 19.67
CA ARG A 212 29.96 -2.81 20.04
C ARG A 212 30.59 -3.62 21.18
N ASN A 213 29.80 -4.06 22.15
CA ASN A 213 30.28 -4.79 23.32
C ASN A 213 30.24 -6.32 23.15
N MET A 214 29.93 -6.80 21.95
CA MET A 214 29.76 -8.22 21.65
C MET A 214 30.95 -8.75 20.85
N LYS A 215 31.38 -9.97 21.17
CA LYS A 215 32.44 -10.66 20.42
C LYS A 215 31.82 -11.42 19.25
N LEU A 216 31.42 -10.69 18.22
CA LEU A 216 30.84 -11.28 17.01
C LEU A 216 31.91 -11.96 16.16
N HIS A 217 31.62 -13.17 15.69
CA HIS A 217 32.46 -13.93 14.76
C HIS A 217 31.58 -14.71 13.77
N VAL A 218 32.18 -15.25 12.71
CA VAL A 218 31.44 -16.12 11.78
C VAL A 218 31.28 -17.48 12.43
N ASN A 219 30.04 -17.87 12.72
CA ASN A 219 29.71 -19.13 13.37
C ASN A 219 28.55 -19.81 12.65
N TRP A 220 28.81 -20.95 12.00
CA TRP A 220 27.76 -21.71 11.32
C TRP A 220 27.22 -22.81 12.23
N ASN A 221 25.91 -22.79 12.46
CA ASN A 221 25.19 -23.85 13.15
C ASN A 221 24.05 -24.35 12.27
N GLU A 222 24.15 -25.61 11.81
CA GLU A 222 23.21 -26.20 10.85
C GLU A 222 21.76 -26.19 11.37
N LYS A 223 21.55 -26.55 12.64
CA LYS A 223 20.21 -26.58 13.25
C LYS A 223 19.61 -25.18 13.30
N ARG A 224 20.42 -24.18 13.66
CA ARG A 224 20.01 -22.77 13.67
C ARG A 224 19.71 -22.28 12.25
N GLY A 225 20.57 -22.61 11.29
CA GLY A 225 20.40 -22.30 9.87
C GLY A 225 19.09 -22.85 9.31
N LEU A 226 18.79 -24.12 9.55
CA LEU A 226 17.55 -24.75 9.11
C LEU A 226 16.31 -24.15 9.78
N ALA A 227 16.38 -23.84 11.08
CA ALA A 227 15.28 -23.19 11.79
C ALA A 227 14.97 -21.80 11.23
N ILE A 228 16.01 -20.99 11.00
CA ILE A 228 15.89 -19.66 10.38
C ILE A 228 15.36 -19.79 8.96
N ALA A 229 15.92 -20.68 8.13
CA ALA A 229 15.49 -20.85 6.74
C ALA A 229 14.02 -21.26 6.63
N ARG A 230 13.57 -22.24 7.43
CA ARG A 230 12.17 -22.69 7.45
C ARG A 230 11.23 -21.56 7.88
N TYR A 231 11.62 -20.79 8.90
CA TYR A 231 10.85 -19.65 9.35
C TYR A 231 10.77 -18.56 8.26
N SER A 232 11.91 -18.16 7.71
CA SER A 232 12.03 -17.16 6.65
C SER A 232 11.18 -17.50 5.42
N VAL A 233 11.26 -18.73 4.90
CA VAL A 233 10.46 -19.16 3.74
C VAL A 233 8.97 -19.11 4.04
N MET A 234 8.53 -19.57 5.22
CA MET A 234 7.11 -19.53 5.60
C MET A 234 6.60 -18.08 5.69
N THR A 235 7.36 -17.20 6.34
CA THR A 235 7.02 -15.78 6.45
C THR A 235 7.03 -15.10 5.08
N TRP A 236 8.01 -15.43 4.24
CA TRP A 236 8.12 -14.89 2.89
C TRP A 236 6.92 -15.29 2.03
N LEU A 237 6.57 -16.57 1.97
CA LEU A 237 5.38 -17.05 1.25
C LEU A 237 4.10 -16.36 1.73
N SER A 238 4.01 -16.09 3.04
CA SER A 238 2.89 -15.36 3.64
C SER A 238 2.85 -13.88 3.24
N SER A 239 3.99 -13.29 2.86
CA SER A 239 4.14 -11.87 2.49
C SER A 239 4.16 -11.63 0.97
N LEU A 240 4.63 -12.63 0.21
CA LEU A 240 4.77 -12.59 -1.24
C LEU A 240 3.45 -12.33 -1.95
N GLY A 241 2.36 -12.80 -1.35
CA GLY A 241 1.08 -12.77 -2.02
C GLY A 241 0.50 -11.38 -2.27
N GLY A 242 0.93 -10.38 -1.49
CA GLY A 242 0.58 -8.97 -1.74
C GLY A 242 1.62 -8.22 -2.57
N MET A 243 2.88 -8.67 -2.61
CA MET A 243 3.99 -7.88 -3.13
C MET A 243 4.28 -8.07 -4.62
N ILE A 244 4.19 -9.30 -5.14
CA ILE A 244 4.51 -9.63 -6.56
C ILE A 244 3.66 -8.79 -7.53
N PHE A 245 2.52 -8.29 -7.06
CA PHE A 245 1.52 -7.71 -7.94
C PHE A 245 1.40 -6.19 -7.91
N ALA A 246 1.95 -5.51 -6.90
CA ALA A 246 1.84 -4.05 -6.78
C ALA A 246 2.53 -3.28 -7.91
N ARG A 247 3.35 -3.95 -8.73
CA ARG A 247 4.15 -3.35 -9.82
C ARG A 247 4.11 -4.14 -11.14
N GLY A 248 3.38 -5.27 -11.18
CA GLY A 248 3.35 -6.16 -12.36
C GLY A 248 2.56 -5.57 -13.53
N ASP A 249 1.55 -4.76 -13.22
CA ASP A 249 0.77 -3.94 -14.15
C ASP A 249 1.68 -3.12 -15.10
N ARG A 250 2.66 -2.42 -14.54
CA ARG A 250 3.60 -1.57 -15.28
C ARG A 250 4.47 -2.34 -16.26
N LEU A 251 4.86 -3.57 -15.91
CA LEU A 251 5.66 -4.43 -16.80
C LEU A 251 4.83 -4.83 -18.02
N ILE A 252 3.57 -5.19 -17.83
CA ILE A 252 2.67 -5.62 -18.92
C ILE A 252 2.37 -4.45 -19.85
N VAL A 253 1.98 -3.29 -19.27
CA VAL A 253 1.68 -2.10 -20.06
C VAL A 253 2.92 -1.61 -20.82
N GLY A 254 4.10 -1.63 -20.19
CA GLY A 254 5.37 -1.29 -20.85
C GLY A 254 5.72 -2.24 -22.01
N ALA A 255 5.51 -3.55 -21.83
CA ALA A 255 5.79 -4.56 -22.85
C ALA A 255 4.85 -4.45 -24.05
N LEU A 256 3.55 -4.24 -23.80
CA LEU A 256 2.52 -4.27 -24.85
C LEU A 256 2.32 -2.91 -25.54
N LEU A 257 2.45 -1.80 -24.81
CA LEU A 257 2.07 -0.46 -25.27
C LEU A 257 3.23 0.54 -25.31
N GLY A 258 4.42 0.16 -24.84
CA GLY A 258 5.61 1.00 -24.85
C GLY A 258 5.64 2.08 -23.75
N SER A 259 6.73 2.83 -23.69
CA SER A 259 7.03 3.74 -22.59
C SER A 259 6.06 4.92 -22.47
N LYS A 260 5.63 5.51 -23.59
CA LYS A 260 4.70 6.66 -23.57
C LYS A 260 3.38 6.34 -22.88
N VAL A 261 2.74 5.26 -23.31
CA VAL A 261 1.44 4.82 -22.77
C VAL A 261 1.62 4.35 -21.33
N LEU A 262 2.72 3.67 -21.02
CA LEU A 262 3.06 3.32 -19.63
C LEU A 262 3.21 4.56 -18.74
N GLY A 263 3.82 5.65 -19.22
CA GLY A 263 3.94 6.89 -18.46
C GLY A 263 2.57 7.47 -18.11
N VAL A 264 1.63 7.46 -19.07
CA VAL A 264 0.24 7.91 -18.84
C VAL A 264 -0.49 6.96 -17.88
N TYR A 265 -0.40 5.65 -18.10
CA TYR A 265 -1.02 4.65 -17.25
C TYR A 265 -0.54 4.74 -15.79
N ALA A 266 0.77 4.83 -15.58
CA ALA A 266 1.35 4.97 -14.25
C ALA A 266 0.94 6.28 -13.57
N THR A 267 0.81 7.37 -14.34
CA THR A 267 0.29 8.64 -13.81
C THR A 267 -1.15 8.49 -13.34
N ILE A 268 -1.99 7.81 -14.13
CA ILE A 268 -3.39 7.53 -13.79
C ILE A 268 -3.47 6.69 -12.51
N THR A 269 -2.77 5.55 -12.44
CA THR A 269 -2.84 4.65 -11.29
C THR A 269 -2.20 5.26 -10.03
N ASP A 270 -1.08 5.97 -10.14
CA ASP A 270 -0.47 6.64 -8.98
C ASP A 270 -1.36 7.77 -8.45
N LEU A 271 -2.09 8.48 -9.32
CA LEU A 271 -3.05 9.51 -8.91
C LEU A 271 -4.27 8.89 -8.21
N THR A 272 -4.86 7.82 -8.75
CA THR A 272 -6.07 7.21 -8.18
C THR A 272 -5.81 6.52 -6.86
N THR A 273 -4.63 5.92 -6.63
CA THR A 273 -4.30 5.26 -5.35
C THR A 273 -4.40 6.18 -4.12
N VAL A 274 -4.40 7.50 -4.32
CA VAL A 274 -4.66 8.50 -3.28
C VAL A 274 -6.05 8.31 -2.66
N ILE A 275 -7.05 7.91 -3.45
CA ILE A 275 -8.41 7.63 -2.98
C ILE A 275 -8.36 6.53 -1.91
N ASN A 276 -7.73 5.40 -2.21
CA ASN A 276 -7.56 4.30 -1.26
C ASN A 276 -6.76 4.73 -0.02
N ARG A 277 -5.60 5.37 -0.21
CA ARG A 277 -4.76 5.78 0.93
C ARG A 277 -5.49 6.72 1.88
N LEU A 278 -6.25 7.69 1.36
CA LEU A 278 -7.01 8.62 2.19
C LEU A 278 -8.26 7.98 2.82
N SER A 279 -8.92 7.04 2.13
CA SER A 279 -10.06 6.30 2.69
C SER A 279 -9.69 5.36 3.83
N ASP A 280 -8.44 4.88 3.83
CA ASP A 280 -7.95 3.92 4.81
C ASP A 280 -7.49 4.58 6.12
N LEU A 281 -7.00 5.83 6.07
CA LEU A 281 -6.48 6.55 7.24
C LEU A 281 -7.46 6.62 8.42
N PRO A 282 -8.76 6.94 8.24
CA PRO A 282 -9.71 6.98 9.35
C PRO A 282 -10.03 5.60 9.94
N VAL A 283 -9.82 4.54 9.17
CA VAL A 283 -10.18 3.15 9.52
C VAL A 283 -9.03 2.43 10.19
N GLN A 284 -7.78 2.82 9.94
CA GLN A 284 -6.60 2.15 10.51
C GLN A 284 -6.64 1.96 12.04
N PRO A 285 -7.15 2.91 12.86
CA PRO A 285 -7.30 2.70 14.31
C PRO A 285 -8.32 1.61 14.71
N LEU A 286 -9.09 1.07 13.76
CA LEU A 286 -10.07 0.01 13.99
C LEU A 286 -9.41 -1.29 14.47
N LEU A 287 -8.25 -1.66 13.93
CA LEU A 287 -7.55 -2.89 14.29
C LEU A 287 -7.30 -3.03 15.81
N PRO A 288 -6.61 -2.09 16.49
CA PRO A 288 -6.39 -2.20 17.93
C PRO A 288 -7.69 -2.10 18.75
N ALA A 289 -8.71 -1.40 18.25
CA ALA A 289 -10.02 -1.31 18.91
C ALA A 289 -10.76 -2.65 18.87
N LEU A 290 -10.82 -3.31 17.71
CA LEU A 290 -11.47 -4.60 17.52
C LEU A 290 -10.75 -5.72 18.25
N SER A 291 -9.42 -5.82 18.16
CA SER A 291 -8.65 -6.88 18.84
C SER A 291 -8.93 -6.89 20.34
N LYS A 292 -9.04 -5.72 20.97
CA LYS A 292 -9.41 -5.62 22.40
C LYS A 292 -10.84 -6.10 22.69
N MET A 293 -11.79 -5.80 21.81
CA MET A 293 -13.21 -6.14 22.02
C MET A 293 -13.51 -7.60 21.71
N ILE A 294 -12.80 -8.21 20.77
CA ILE A 294 -12.94 -9.63 20.40
C ILE A 294 -12.39 -10.53 21.53
N THR A 295 -11.34 -10.10 22.25
CA THR A 295 -10.82 -10.85 23.42
C THR A 295 -11.80 -10.85 24.61
N ILE A 296 -12.66 -9.85 24.73
CA ILE A 296 -13.62 -9.72 25.84
C ILE A 296 -14.93 -10.41 25.42
N ARG A 297 -15.10 -11.69 25.77
CA ARG A 297 -16.24 -12.52 25.34
C ARG A 297 -17.62 -11.91 25.69
N ASP A 298 -18.50 -11.95 24.68
CA ASP A 298 -19.97 -11.88 24.67
C ASP A 298 -20.73 -10.66 25.21
N LYS A 299 -20.16 -9.77 26.03
CA LYS A 299 -20.97 -8.70 26.64
C LYS A 299 -21.27 -7.48 25.76
N ASP A 300 -20.58 -7.30 24.63
CA ASP A 300 -20.65 -6.06 23.83
C ASP A 300 -20.85 -6.28 22.31
N LYS A 301 -21.51 -7.38 21.86
CA LYS A 301 -21.73 -7.66 20.40
C LYS A 301 -22.38 -6.50 19.63
N ASN A 302 -23.38 -5.84 20.23
CA ASN A 302 -24.06 -4.69 19.60
C ASN A 302 -23.11 -3.49 19.43
N LYS A 303 -22.23 -3.28 20.41
CA LYS A 303 -21.26 -2.18 20.39
C LYS A 303 -20.12 -2.46 19.39
N LEU A 304 -19.71 -3.72 19.27
CA LEU A 304 -18.78 -4.17 18.23
C LEU A 304 -19.36 -3.92 16.84
N GLN A 305 -20.59 -4.38 16.60
CA GLN A 305 -21.29 -4.16 15.34
C GLN A 305 -21.46 -2.66 15.04
N GLN A 306 -21.76 -1.84 16.04
CA GLN A 306 -21.87 -0.39 15.88
C GLN A 306 -20.53 0.24 15.47
N GLN A 307 -19.42 -0.11 16.11
CA GLN A 307 -18.11 0.43 15.73
C GLN A 307 -17.72 0.04 14.30
N ILE A 308 -18.05 -1.18 13.88
CA ILE A 308 -17.79 -1.64 12.51
C ILE A 308 -18.68 -0.88 11.53
N LYS A 309 -19.97 -0.71 11.84
CA LYS A 309 -20.89 0.11 11.03
C LYS A 309 -20.36 1.53 10.87
N GLN A 310 -19.94 2.18 11.95
CA GLN A 310 -19.36 3.52 11.90
C GLN A 310 -18.10 3.56 11.03
N ALA A 311 -17.21 2.57 11.15
CA ALA A 311 -16.02 2.47 10.32
C ALA A 311 -16.35 2.27 8.82
N VAL A 312 -17.34 1.42 8.51
CA VAL A 312 -17.88 1.23 7.15
C VAL A 312 -18.42 2.54 6.60
N GLU A 313 -19.22 3.27 7.38
CA GLU A 313 -19.83 4.51 6.94
C GLU A 313 -18.82 5.62 6.70
N ILE A 314 -17.82 5.76 7.59
CA ILE A 314 -16.72 6.72 7.41
C ILE A 314 -15.90 6.38 6.18
N ASN A 315 -15.49 5.11 6.01
CA ASN A 315 -14.72 4.67 4.84
C ASN A 315 -15.49 4.92 3.55
N THR A 316 -16.78 4.54 3.52
CA THR A 316 -17.65 4.73 2.36
C THR A 316 -17.84 6.21 2.02
N LEU A 317 -18.09 7.06 3.03
CA LEU A 317 -18.21 8.50 2.84
C LEU A 317 -16.94 9.10 2.22
N VAL A 318 -15.77 8.73 2.74
CA VAL A 318 -14.49 9.25 2.26
C VAL A 318 -14.16 8.70 0.86
N ALA A 319 -14.26 7.39 0.64
CA ALA A 319 -13.96 6.76 -0.64
C ALA A 319 -14.86 7.30 -1.76
N LEU A 320 -16.19 7.26 -1.57
CA LEU A 320 -17.13 7.73 -2.58
C LEU A 320 -17.07 9.25 -2.77
N GLY A 321 -16.86 10.02 -1.69
CA GLY A 321 -16.70 11.47 -1.77
C GLY A 321 -15.46 11.88 -2.57
N LEU A 322 -14.32 11.24 -2.30
CA LEU A 322 -13.08 11.45 -3.07
C LEU A 322 -13.24 10.98 -4.52
N GLY A 323 -13.84 9.82 -4.74
CA GLY A 323 -14.14 9.31 -6.08
C GLY A 323 -14.98 10.28 -6.90
N THR A 324 -16.05 10.83 -6.31
CA THR A 324 -16.89 11.86 -6.94
C THR A 324 -16.09 13.12 -7.24
N ALA A 325 -15.30 13.63 -6.30
CA ALA A 325 -14.49 14.83 -6.51
C ALA A 325 -13.43 14.64 -7.61
N PHE A 326 -12.71 13.51 -7.59
CA PHE A 326 -11.67 13.19 -8.57
C PHE A 326 -12.29 12.99 -9.95
N PHE A 327 -13.45 12.32 -10.06
CA PHE A 327 -14.14 12.12 -11.33
C PHE A 327 -14.54 13.44 -11.98
N THR A 328 -15.07 14.37 -11.18
CA THR A 328 -15.43 15.72 -11.63
C THR A 328 -14.20 16.52 -12.04
N LEU A 329 -13.13 16.45 -11.26
CA LEU A 329 -11.86 17.15 -11.51
C LEU A 329 -10.95 16.44 -12.52
N ALA A 330 -11.34 15.30 -13.09
CA ALA A 330 -10.48 14.49 -13.95
C ALA A 330 -9.81 15.28 -15.10
N PRO A 331 -10.51 16.17 -15.84
CA PRO A 331 -9.84 16.99 -16.86
C PRO A 331 -8.76 17.91 -16.27
N PHE A 332 -9.05 18.58 -15.16
CA PHE A 332 -8.10 19.46 -14.48
C PHE A 332 -6.90 18.68 -13.95
N LEU A 333 -7.14 17.54 -13.28
CA LEU A 333 -6.08 16.69 -12.76
C LEU A 333 -5.17 16.20 -13.88
N MET A 334 -5.72 15.74 -15.01
CA MET A 334 -4.92 15.32 -16.16
C MET A 334 -4.08 16.46 -16.73
N HIS A 335 -4.62 17.68 -16.85
CA HIS A 335 -3.85 18.85 -17.32
C HIS A 335 -2.74 19.25 -16.34
N VAL A 336 -3.00 19.18 -15.04
CA VAL A 336 -1.94 19.40 -14.03
C VAL A 336 -0.81 18.39 -14.21
N MET A 337 -1.17 17.11 -14.41
CA MET A 337 -0.24 15.98 -14.50
C MET A 337 0.56 15.93 -15.81
N LEU A 338 -0.10 16.04 -16.95
CA LEU A 338 0.50 15.83 -18.28
C LEU A 338 0.71 17.11 -19.09
N GLY A 339 0.21 18.26 -18.62
CA GLY A 339 0.28 19.52 -19.36
C GLY A 339 -0.59 19.51 -20.61
N ASP A 340 0.00 19.93 -21.73
CA ASP A 340 -0.72 20.10 -23.01
C ASP A 340 -0.86 18.80 -23.81
N VAL A 341 -0.26 17.70 -23.34
CA VAL A 341 -0.30 16.38 -24.01
C VAL A 341 -1.59 15.60 -23.70
N VAL A 342 -2.49 16.17 -22.89
CA VAL A 342 -3.75 15.52 -22.49
C VAL A 342 -4.66 15.29 -23.69
N THR A 343 -5.19 14.08 -23.79
CA THR A 343 -6.22 13.71 -24.76
C THR A 343 -7.53 13.34 -24.05
N SER A 344 -8.64 13.35 -24.79
CA SER A 344 -9.94 12.87 -24.30
C SER A 344 -9.89 11.39 -23.88
N GLU A 345 -9.07 10.58 -24.55
CA GLU A 345 -8.80 9.19 -24.19
C GLU A 345 -8.17 9.08 -22.79
N TYR A 346 -7.21 9.94 -22.46
CA TYR A 346 -6.53 9.90 -21.16
C TYR A 346 -7.46 10.33 -20.01
N ILE A 347 -8.31 11.32 -20.25
CA ILE A 347 -9.34 11.74 -19.28
C ILE A 347 -10.36 10.61 -19.07
N LEU A 348 -10.77 9.92 -20.15
CA LEU A 348 -11.67 8.78 -20.08
C LEU A 348 -11.03 7.63 -19.28
N ALA A 349 -9.77 7.31 -19.57
CA ALA A 349 -9.01 6.29 -18.83
C ALA A 349 -8.93 6.64 -17.33
N LEU A 350 -8.62 7.90 -16.98
CA LEU A 350 -8.63 8.34 -15.57
C LEU A 350 -10.00 8.15 -14.92
N ARG A 351 -11.10 8.54 -15.60
CA ARG A 351 -12.45 8.40 -15.05
C ARG A 351 -12.85 6.96 -14.79
N ILE A 352 -12.47 6.03 -15.67
CA ILE A 352 -12.71 4.59 -15.48
C ILE A 352 -11.91 4.10 -14.27
N GLU A 353 -10.62 4.44 -14.20
CA GLU A 353 -9.75 4.03 -13.09
C GLU A 353 -10.25 4.58 -11.74
N ILE A 354 -10.73 5.84 -11.70
CA ILE A 354 -11.30 6.44 -10.49
C ILE A 354 -12.45 5.59 -9.95
N ILE A 355 -13.33 5.08 -10.82
CA ILE A 355 -14.45 4.24 -10.40
C ILE A 355 -13.95 2.92 -9.85
N ILE A 356 -13.00 2.27 -10.54
CA ILE A 356 -12.41 1.00 -10.09
C ILE A 356 -11.76 1.18 -8.72
N GLU A 357 -10.92 2.21 -8.55
CA GLU A 357 -10.19 2.46 -7.32
C GLU A 357 -11.10 2.89 -6.17
N THR A 358 -12.15 3.66 -6.46
CA THR A 358 -13.17 4.04 -5.47
C THR A 358 -13.90 2.83 -4.93
N LEU A 359 -14.28 1.88 -5.79
CA LEU A 359 -14.91 0.64 -5.37
C LEU A 359 -13.91 -0.27 -4.65
N TYR A 360 -12.69 -0.42 -5.18
CA TYR A 360 -11.60 -1.15 -4.55
C TYR A 360 -11.44 -0.72 -3.09
N SER A 361 -11.41 0.59 -2.83
CA SER A 361 -11.18 1.21 -1.51
C SER A 361 -12.16 0.80 -0.40
N LEU A 362 -13.35 0.28 -0.74
CA LEU A 362 -14.37 -0.11 0.25
C LEU A 362 -14.01 -1.35 1.07
N TYR A 363 -13.00 -2.13 0.65
CA TYR A 363 -12.60 -3.36 1.33
C TYR A 363 -11.92 -3.16 2.69
N ALA A 364 -11.45 -1.94 2.97
CA ALA A 364 -10.53 -1.63 4.07
C ALA A 364 -11.03 -2.10 5.44
N VAL A 365 -12.31 -1.89 5.73
CA VAL A 365 -12.90 -2.34 7.01
C VAL A 365 -12.86 -3.85 7.14
N GLY A 366 -13.22 -4.58 6.09
CA GLY A 366 -13.15 -6.05 6.08
C GLY A 366 -11.72 -6.54 6.29
N TYR A 367 -10.74 -5.85 5.69
CA TYR A 367 -9.31 -6.16 5.86
C TYR A 367 -8.89 -6.06 7.33
N TYR A 368 -9.18 -4.93 8.00
CA TYR A 368 -8.84 -4.77 9.41
C TYR A 368 -9.60 -5.74 10.34
N VAL A 369 -10.83 -6.11 9.98
CA VAL A 369 -11.58 -7.15 10.69
C VAL A 369 -10.86 -8.50 10.60
N LEU A 370 -10.49 -8.97 9.40
CA LEU A 370 -9.78 -10.24 9.23
C LEU A 370 -8.46 -10.28 10.01
N PHE A 371 -7.71 -9.17 10.00
CA PHE A 371 -6.50 -9.03 10.79
C PHE A 371 -6.78 -9.13 12.30
N SER A 372 -7.88 -8.53 12.78
CA SER A 372 -8.23 -8.56 14.20
C SER A 372 -8.65 -9.94 14.72
N VAL A 373 -9.19 -10.80 13.84
CA VAL A 373 -9.61 -12.19 14.17
C VAL A 373 -8.55 -13.24 13.80
N ASN A 374 -7.34 -12.81 13.41
CA ASN A 374 -6.23 -13.67 12.98
C ASN A 374 -6.53 -14.51 11.71
N ALA A 375 -7.40 -14.03 10.83
CA ALA A 375 -7.74 -14.62 9.52
C ALA A 375 -6.91 -13.99 8.38
N VAL A 376 -5.59 -13.89 8.60
CA VAL A 376 -4.65 -13.20 7.69
C VAL A 376 -4.44 -13.99 6.40
N VAL A 377 -4.47 -15.33 6.47
CA VAL A 377 -4.24 -16.22 5.32
C VAL A 377 -5.37 -16.08 4.29
N GLU A 378 -6.61 -15.99 4.76
CA GLU A 378 -7.76 -15.80 3.88
C GLU A 378 -7.71 -14.44 3.18
N SER A 379 -7.29 -13.40 3.90
CA SER A 379 -7.04 -12.08 3.30
C SER A 379 -5.95 -12.14 2.22
N LEU A 380 -4.86 -12.85 2.50
CA LEU A 380 -3.75 -13.06 1.56
C LEU A 380 -4.22 -13.75 0.27
N VAL A 381 -4.98 -14.85 0.38
CA VAL A 381 -5.48 -15.62 -0.76
C VAL A 381 -6.39 -14.77 -1.65
N ILE A 382 -7.25 -13.95 -1.06
CA ILE A 382 -8.14 -13.06 -1.84
C ILE A 382 -7.32 -11.99 -2.57
N HIS A 383 -6.34 -11.35 -1.92
CA HIS A 383 -5.48 -10.36 -2.57
C HIS A 383 -4.66 -10.98 -3.71
N LEU A 384 -4.10 -12.17 -3.48
CA LEU A 384 -3.37 -12.95 -4.47
C LEU A 384 -4.22 -13.17 -5.72
N PHE A 385 -5.41 -13.72 -5.52
CA PHE A 385 -6.34 -14.02 -6.60
C PHE A 385 -6.77 -12.76 -7.36
N SER A 386 -7.17 -11.71 -6.64
CA SER A 386 -7.64 -10.44 -7.23
C SER A 386 -6.54 -9.81 -8.10
N SER A 387 -5.30 -9.88 -7.63
CA SER A 387 -4.17 -9.28 -8.32
C SER A 387 -3.72 -10.09 -9.55
N LEU A 388 -3.70 -11.43 -9.45
CA LEU A 388 -3.44 -12.30 -10.61
C LEU A 388 -4.52 -12.12 -11.68
N LEU A 389 -5.78 -12.01 -11.26
CA LEU A 389 -6.89 -11.74 -12.15
C LEU A 389 -6.71 -10.37 -12.82
N SER A 390 -6.32 -9.33 -12.08
CA SER A 390 -6.06 -8.02 -12.66
C SER A 390 -4.93 -8.06 -13.70
N ILE A 391 -3.79 -8.68 -13.39
CA ILE A 391 -2.69 -8.87 -14.33
C ILE A 391 -3.13 -9.59 -15.62
N LEU A 392 -3.90 -10.66 -15.47
CA LEU A 392 -4.43 -11.41 -16.61
C LEU A 392 -5.37 -10.53 -17.46
N LEU A 393 -6.26 -9.77 -16.83
CA LEU A 393 -7.18 -8.88 -17.54
C LEU A 393 -6.44 -7.70 -18.19
N ILE A 394 -5.43 -7.12 -17.54
CA ILE A 394 -4.57 -6.10 -18.13
C ILE A 394 -3.90 -6.65 -19.39
N PHE A 395 -3.33 -7.86 -19.33
CA PHE A 395 -2.71 -8.50 -20.49
C PHE A 395 -3.71 -8.71 -21.65
N ILE A 396 -4.91 -9.24 -21.35
CA ILE A 396 -5.94 -9.51 -22.36
C ILE A 396 -6.48 -8.21 -22.98
N TYR A 397 -6.84 -7.23 -22.15
CA TYR A 397 -7.51 -6.02 -22.60
C TYR A 397 -6.57 -4.97 -23.18
N SER A 398 -5.33 -4.85 -22.69
CA SER A 398 -4.32 -3.94 -23.27
C SER A 398 -4.06 -4.25 -24.75
N ASN A 399 -4.02 -5.54 -25.10
CA ASN A 399 -3.83 -5.98 -26.49
C ASN A 399 -4.98 -5.57 -27.43
N ARG A 400 -6.20 -5.38 -26.90
CA ARG A 400 -7.40 -5.09 -27.70
C ARG A 400 -7.80 -3.63 -27.69
N LEU A 401 -7.63 -2.95 -26.56
CA LEU A 401 -8.18 -1.63 -26.27
C LEU A 401 -7.11 -0.60 -25.85
N GLY A 402 -5.82 -0.95 -25.95
CA GLY A 402 -4.73 -0.03 -25.58
C GLY A 402 -4.80 0.41 -24.12
N LEU A 403 -4.62 1.71 -23.88
CA LEU A 403 -4.63 2.31 -22.53
C LEU A 403 -5.94 2.06 -21.78
N ILE A 404 -7.07 2.23 -22.45
CA ILE A 404 -8.40 1.98 -21.86
C ILE A 404 -8.50 0.51 -21.42
N GLY A 405 -7.98 -0.40 -22.23
CA GLY A 405 -7.89 -1.82 -21.89
C GLY A 405 -7.07 -2.09 -20.65
N SER A 406 -5.90 -1.46 -20.51
CA SER A 406 -5.06 -1.58 -19.33
C SER A 406 -5.78 -1.14 -18.06
N VAL A 407 -6.49 0.00 -18.11
CA VAL A 407 -7.28 0.50 -16.98
C VAL A 407 -8.46 -0.43 -16.66
N ILE A 408 -9.22 -0.88 -17.65
CA ILE A 408 -10.32 -1.84 -17.41
C ILE A 408 -9.80 -3.15 -16.80
N GLY A 409 -8.57 -3.55 -17.12
CA GLY A 409 -7.89 -4.69 -16.50
C GLY A 409 -7.78 -4.61 -14.97
N ASN A 410 -7.76 -3.40 -14.39
CA ASN A 410 -7.74 -3.19 -12.95
C ASN A 410 -9.04 -3.63 -12.26
N THR A 411 -10.12 -3.89 -13.00
CA THR A 411 -11.37 -4.48 -12.44
C THR A 411 -11.14 -5.82 -11.74
N GLY A 412 -10.07 -6.56 -12.07
CA GLY A 412 -9.69 -7.77 -11.35
C GLY A 412 -9.42 -7.52 -9.86
N PHE A 413 -8.96 -6.32 -9.48
CA PHE A 413 -8.77 -5.96 -8.08
C PHE A 413 -10.08 -5.94 -7.29
N LEU A 414 -11.24 -5.72 -7.92
CA LEU A 414 -12.53 -5.64 -7.22
C LEU A 414 -12.93 -6.93 -6.50
N CYS A 415 -12.29 -8.06 -6.81
CA CYS A 415 -12.46 -9.30 -6.06
C CYS A 415 -12.11 -9.15 -4.56
N VAL A 416 -11.30 -8.14 -4.17
CA VAL A 416 -11.01 -7.84 -2.75
C VAL A 416 -12.25 -7.45 -1.97
N LEU A 417 -13.34 -7.01 -2.61
CA LEU A 417 -14.61 -6.73 -1.93
C LEU A 417 -15.18 -7.96 -1.19
N SER A 418 -14.79 -9.17 -1.61
CA SER A 418 -15.11 -10.42 -0.92
C SER A 418 -14.56 -10.48 0.51
N ILE A 419 -13.52 -9.69 0.83
CA ILE A 419 -12.96 -9.55 2.18
C ILE A 419 -13.99 -8.96 3.15
N ILE A 420 -14.86 -8.05 2.68
CA ILE A 420 -15.94 -7.50 3.50
C ILE A 420 -16.88 -8.63 3.93
N PHE A 421 -17.33 -9.44 2.97
CA PHE A 421 -18.21 -10.58 3.24
C PHE A 421 -17.58 -11.55 4.25
N LEU A 422 -16.31 -11.91 4.05
CA LEU A 422 -15.61 -12.82 4.94
C LEU A 422 -15.44 -12.22 6.34
N GLY A 423 -15.02 -10.96 6.45
CA GLY A 423 -14.87 -10.27 7.73
C GLY A 423 -16.18 -10.22 8.53
N MET A 424 -17.29 -9.86 7.87
CA MET A 424 -18.61 -9.82 8.53
C MET A 424 -19.07 -11.23 8.95
N LYS A 425 -18.73 -12.27 8.18
CA LYS A 425 -19.00 -13.67 8.52
C LYS A 425 -18.25 -14.11 9.79
N TYR A 426 -16.96 -13.77 9.94
CA TYR A 426 -16.21 -14.07 11.17
C TYR A 426 -16.83 -13.42 12.42
N LEU A 427 -17.47 -12.27 12.25
CA LEU A 427 -18.12 -11.55 13.33
C LEU A 427 -19.59 -11.94 13.55
N ASN A 428 -20.11 -12.89 12.77
CA ASN A 428 -21.51 -13.31 12.80
C ASN A 428 -22.50 -12.16 12.55
N ILE A 429 -22.12 -11.17 11.74
CA ILE A 429 -23.01 -10.08 11.32
C ILE A 429 -23.80 -10.54 10.09
N ASN A 430 -25.13 -10.44 10.16
CA ASN A 430 -26.01 -10.88 9.08
C ASN A 430 -25.73 -10.10 7.77
N THR A 431 -25.64 -10.83 6.66
CA THR A 431 -25.41 -10.29 5.32
C THR A 431 -26.36 -9.16 4.93
N ASN A 432 -27.65 -9.33 5.21
CA ASN A 432 -28.65 -8.32 4.88
C ASN A 432 -28.45 -7.03 5.69
N THR A 433 -27.93 -7.14 6.91
CA THR A 433 -27.72 -5.98 7.79
C THR A 433 -26.56 -5.13 7.30
N TRP A 434 -25.41 -5.73 6.99
CA TRP A 434 -24.25 -4.93 6.59
C TRP A 434 -24.35 -4.43 5.14
N LEU A 435 -25.04 -5.15 4.25
CA LEU A 435 -25.31 -4.67 2.88
C LEU A 435 -26.13 -3.37 2.89
N GLN A 436 -27.05 -3.20 3.85
CA GLN A 436 -27.81 -1.95 4.01
C GLN A 436 -26.92 -0.76 4.40
N TRP A 437 -25.73 -0.98 4.95
CA TRP A 437 -24.79 0.10 5.26
C TRP A 437 -24.16 0.70 4.00
N TYR A 438 -24.12 -0.05 2.89
CA TYR A 438 -23.54 0.41 1.62
C TYR A 438 -24.58 0.80 0.57
N SER A 439 -25.81 0.27 0.66
CA SER A 439 -26.77 0.32 -0.44
C SER A 439 -27.07 1.73 -0.95
N LEU A 440 -27.59 2.61 -0.08
CA LEU A 440 -27.93 3.99 -0.45
C LEU A 440 -26.75 4.79 -1.03
N PRO A 441 -25.58 4.89 -0.36
CA PRO A 441 -24.47 5.68 -0.89
C PRO A 441 -23.90 5.10 -2.19
N LEU A 442 -23.90 3.78 -2.36
CA LEU A 442 -23.52 3.15 -3.63
C LEU A 442 -24.51 3.48 -4.76
N TYR A 443 -25.82 3.47 -4.51
CA TYR A 443 -26.80 3.87 -5.52
C TYR A 443 -26.58 5.31 -5.97
N TYR A 444 -26.30 6.22 -5.03
CA TYR A 444 -26.00 7.61 -5.34
C TYR A 444 -24.73 7.71 -6.21
N PHE A 445 -23.66 7.00 -5.84
CA PHE A 445 -22.41 7.01 -6.58
C PHE A 445 -22.54 6.39 -7.99
N ILE A 446 -23.26 5.28 -8.13
CA ILE A 446 -23.53 4.64 -9.43
C ILE A 446 -24.34 5.58 -10.32
N ALA A 447 -25.38 6.23 -9.78
CA ALA A 447 -26.15 7.22 -10.53
C ALA A 447 -25.25 8.38 -10.97
N PHE A 448 -24.45 8.94 -10.06
CA PHE A 448 -23.46 9.97 -10.37
C PHE A 448 -22.50 9.54 -11.49
N ALA A 449 -21.94 8.33 -11.42
CA ALA A 449 -21.00 7.83 -12.42
C ALA A 449 -21.66 7.67 -13.80
N ILE A 450 -22.86 7.09 -13.86
CA ILE A 450 -23.62 6.93 -15.12
C ILE A 450 -23.91 8.29 -15.75
N PHE A 451 -24.52 9.21 -14.99
CA PHE A 451 -24.83 10.54 -15.50
C PHE A 451 -23.54 11.30 -15.86
N GLY A 452 -22.51 11.21 -15.03
CA GLY A 452 -21.20 11.83 -15.25
C GLY A 452 -20.53 11.41 -16.57
N PHE A 453 -20.73 10.17 -17.03
CA PHE A 453 -20.29 9.74 -18.36
C PHE A 453 -21.16 10.27 -19.50
N ILE A 454 -22.47 10.40 -19.29
CA ILE A 454 -23.41 10.92 -20.30
C ILE A 454 -23.14 12.39 -20.57
N ILE A 455 -22.95 13.20 -19.53
CA ILE A 455 -22.72 14.64 -19.62
C ILE A 455 -21.23 15.02 -19.55
N LYS A 456 -20.35 14.09 -19.90
CA LYS A 456 -18.89 14.16 -19.68
C LYS A 456 -18.20 15.42 -20.22
N ASP A 457 -18.82 16.08 -21.21
CA ASP A 457 -18.33 17.26 -21.92
C ASP A 457 -18.88 18.59 -21.34
N ASN A 458 -19.84 18.54 -20.41
CA ASN A 458 -20.43 19.71 -19.77
C ASN A 458 -19.98 19.83 -18.31
N ILE A 459 -18.93 20.62 -18.06
CA ILE A 459 -18.31 20.75 -16.74
C ILE A 459 -19.26 21.35 -15.68
N GLU A 460 -20.12 22.29 -16.06
CA GLU A 460 -21.07 22.93 -15.13
C GLU A 460 -22.09 21.91 -14.61
N LEU A 461 -22.64 21.08 -15.51
CA LEU A 461 -23.57 20.03 -15.12
C LEU A 461 -22.89 18.96 -14.25
N ILE A 462 -21.65 18.58 -14.55
CA ILE A 462 -20.89 17.62 -13.73
C ILE A 462 -20.59 18.20 -12.33
N LEU A 463 -20.27 19.49 -12.23
CA LEU A 463 -20.08 20.18 -10.95
C LEU A 463 -21.38 20.21 -10.14
N CYS A 464 -22.52 20.50 -10.77
CA CYS A 464 -23.83 20.40 -10.12
C CYS A 464 -24.11 18.98 -9.60
N LEU A 465 -23.88 17.95 -10.42
CA LEU A 465 -24.03 16.55 -9.98
C LEU A 465 -23.08 16.20 -8.82
N CYS A 466 -21.84 16.71 -8.85
CA CYS A 466 -20.85 16.54 -7.79
C CYS A 466 -21.36 17.11 -6.45
N ILE A 467 -21.87 18.35 -6.47
CA ILE A 467 -22.41 19.03 -5.28
C ILE A 467 -23.61 18.24 -4.74
N VAL A 468 -24.55 17.84 -5.60
CA VAL A 468 -25.71 17.04 -5.21
C VAL A 468 -25.26 15.73 -4.58
N GLN A 469 -24.33 15.02 -5.20
CA GLN A 469 -23.79 13.75 -4.71
C GLN A 469 -23.12 13.91 -3.34
N ILE A 470 -22.28 14.93 -3.14
CA ILE A 470 -21.62 15.20 -1.86
C ILE A 470 -22.65 15.51 -0.77
N ILE A 471 -23.65 16.34 -1.07
CA ILE A 471 -24.74 16.64 -0.12
C ILE A 471 -25.51 15.37 0.25
N MET A 472 -25.83 14.52 -0.74
CA MET A 472 -26.54 13.26 -0.49
C MET A 472 -25.72 12.30 0.37
N LEU A 473 -24.40 12.20 0.14
CA LEU A 473 -23.50 11.38 0.96
C LEU A 473 -23.38 11.91 2.40
N ILE A 474 -23.19 13.23 2.57
CA ILE A 474 -23.11 13.85 3.90
C ILE A 474 -24.43 13.69 4.65
N LYS A 475 -25.57 13.93 3.99
CA LYS A 475 -26.90 13.75 4.58
C LYS A 475 -27.12 12.30 5.01
N TRP A 476 -26.82 11.34 4.12
CA TRP A 476 -26.91 9.92 4.45
C TRP A 476 -26.07 9.56 5.68
N PHE A 477 -24.85 10.06 5.75
CA PHE A 477 -23.96 9.83 6.89
C PHE A 477 -24.53 10.40 8.19
N ILE A 478 -24.98 11.67 8.19
CA ILE A 478 -25.59 12.31 9.37
C ILE A 478 -26.87 11.60 9.80
N ASP A 479 -27.73 11.21 8.85
CA ASP A 479 -28.97 10.48 9.13
C ASP A 479 -28.68 9.11 9.73
N SER A 480 -27.60 8.45 9.31
CA SER A 480 -27.19 7.18 9.88
C SER A 480 -26.66 7.32 11.31
N GLN A 481 -25.83 8.34 11.57
CA GLN A 481 -25.29 8.62 12.90
C GLN A 481 -26.38 9.10 13.89
N SER A 482 -27.31 9.95 13.46
CA SER A 482 -28.40 10.44 14.33
C SER A 482 -29.40 9.35 14.74
N LYS A 483 -29.64 8.36 13.88
CA LYS A 483 -30.41 7.15 14.24
C LYS A 483 -29.70 6.34 15.32
N GLU A 484 -28.37 6.34 15.35
CA GLU A 484 -27.58 5.66 16.38
C GLU A 484 -27.69 6.34 17.74
N ASP A 485 -27.52 7.67 17.80
CA ASP A 485 -27.64 8.43 19.04
C ASP A 485 -29.04 8.27 19.66
N ASN A 486 -30.08 8.33 18.83
CA ASN A 486 -31.46 8.12 19.26
C ASN A 486 -31.72 6.68 19.76
N ALA A 487 -31.13 5.66 19.13
CA ALA A 487 -31.24 4.27 19.58
C ALA A 487 -30.55 4.05 20.94
N ILE A 488 -29.38 4.66 21.14
CA ILE A 488 -28.65 4.62 22.41
C ILE A 488 -29.46 5.32 23.51
N ILE A 489 -29.96 6.54 23.25
CA ILE A 489 -30.80 7.29 24.20
C ILE A 489 -32.05 6.49 24.58
N LYS A 490 -32.72 5.85 23.61
CA LYS A 490 -33.90 5.01 23.85
C LYS A 490 -33.57 3.76 24.67
N TYR A 491 -32.42 3.12 24.44
CA TYR A 491 -31.95 1.99 25.26
C TYR A 491 -31.65 2.39 26.71
N PHE A 492 -30.98 3.52 26.93
CA PHE A 492 -30.71 4.04 28.29
C PHE A 492 -32.00 4.45 29.01
N ASN A 493 -32.95 5.09 28.31
CA ASN A 493 -34.25 5.44 28.87
C ASN A 493 -35.07 4.19 29.24
N TYR A 494 -35.05 3.14 28.41
CA TYR A 494 -35.72 1.87 28.71
C TYR A 494 -35.13 1.16 29.95
N LYS A 495 -33.80 1.16 30.08
CA LYS A 495 -33.10 0.55 31.24
C LYS A 495 -33.29 1.35 32.54
N LYS A 496 -33.49 2.67 32.42
CA LYS A 496 -33.83 3.56 33.54
C LYS A 496 -35.30 3.37 33.97
N LEU A 497 -36.21 3.23 33.01
CA LEU A 497 -37.62 2.89 33.23
C LEU A 497 -37.79 1.51 33.88
N SER A 498 -37.08 0.48 33.40
CA SER A 498 -37.14 -0.86 33.99
C SER A 498 -36.60 -0.88 35.43
N LYS A 499 -35.49 -0.19 35.72
CA LYS A 499 -35.02 -0.01 37.12
C LYS A 499 -36.04 0.71 38.01
N SER A 500 -36.78 1.69 37.49
CA SER A 500 -37.82 2.37 38.27
C SER A 500 -39.06 1.49 38.52
N LEU A 501 -39.41 0.62 37.58
CA LEU A 501 -40.52 -0.33 37.71
C LEU A 501 -40.20 -1.47 38.68
N PHE A 502 -38.93 -1.89 38.77
CA PHE A 502 -38.48 -2.87 39.77
C PHE A 502 -38.33 -2.29 41.19
N HIS A 503 -38.14 -0.96 41.33
CA HIS A 503 -38.13 -0.32 42.65
C HIS A 503 -39.52 -0.02 43.21
N LYS A 504 -40.57 0.02 42.36
CA LYS A 504 -41.97 0.27 42.79
C LYS A 504 -42.75 -0.97 43.25
N LYS A 505 -42.12 -2.15 43.32
CA LYS A 505 -42.73 -3.41 43.79
C LYS A 505 -42.26 -3.89 45.18
N LYS A 506 -41.58 -3.02 45.93
CA LYS A 506 -41.21 -3.24 47.33
C LYS A 506 -41.86 -2.17 48.22
N TYR A 507 -43.17 -2.23 48.37
CA TYR A 507 -43.90 -1.73 49.55
C TYR A 507 -45.18 -2.53 49.68
#